data_AF-A0A0F9F287-F1
#
_entry.id   AF-A0A0F9F287-F1
#
_cell.length_a   1.000
_cell.length_b   1.000
_cell.length_c   1.000
_cell.angle_alpha   90.00
_cell.angle_beta   90.00
_cell.angle_gamma   90.00
#
_symmetry.space_group_name_H-M   'P 1'
#
loop_
_entity.id
_entity.type
_entity.pdbx_description
1 polymer ?
#
loop_
_entity_poly.entity_id
_entity_poly.type
_entity_poly.pdbx_seq_one_letter_code
_entity_poly.pdbx_strand_id
1 'polypeptide(L)'
;MVILCEYGGYYRPRLFTDEVFGIMGARPALVGQTSWDMALKTSDFDYRLPEELIAQEPISPRDESRLLVLDRSTGRCGHHLFKDLPRLLRAGDLMVLNDTRVIPARFELRRLTGGRIEGLFLREESPGRWEVMLKGAGRCKAGEELSVCGAPRTRATLA
;
A
#
# COMPACT_ATOMS: atom_id res chain seq x y z
N MET A 1 5.23 -7.99 -11.35
CA MET A 1 5.40 -9.25 -12.12
C MET A 1 4.03 -9.62 -12.63
N VAL A 2 3.92 -10.05 -13.88
CA VAL A 2 2.61 -10.26 -14.50
C VAL A 2 2.33 -11.74 -14.63
N ILE A 3 1.11 -12.16 -14.31
CA ILE A 3 0.64 -13.53 -14.53
C ILE A 3 -0.34 -13.55 -15.70
N LEU A 4 -0.11 -14.47 -16.64
CA LEU A 4 -1.03 -14.84 -17.70
C LEU A 4 -1.75 -16.14 -17.31
N CYS A 5 -3.08 -16.13 -17.29
CA CYS A 5 -3.86 -17.35 -17.07
C CYS A 5 -4.49 -17.84 -18.36
N GLU A 6 -4.06 -19.00 -18.87
CA GLU A 6 -4.72 -19.68 -20.01
C GLU A 6 -5.88 -20.57 -19.54
N TYR A 7 -6.98 -20.54 -20.28
CA TYR A 7 -8.34 -20.77 -19.76
C TYR A 7 -9.06 -21.98 -20.35
N GLY A 8 -9.77 -22.72 -19.47
CA GLY A 8 -10.83 -23.69 -19.81
C GLY A 8 -12.09 -23.56 -18.93
N GLY A 9 -12.34 -22.37 -18.36
CA GLY A 9 -13.48 -22.08 -17.47
C GLY A 9 -13.15 -21.01 -16.43
N TYR A 10 -13.91 -19.92 -16.42
CA TYR A 10 -13.73 -18.66 -15.70
C TYR A 10 -13.44 -18.78 -14.18
N TYR A 11 -12.28 -18.27 -13.72
CA TYR A 11 -12.04 -17.83 -12.34
C TYR A 11 -11.91 -16.31 -12.36
N ARG A 12 -13.04 -15.63 -12.21
CA ARG A 12 -13.08 -14.18 -12.06
C ARG A 12 -13.27 -13.88 -10.57
N PRO A 13 -12.22 -13.54 -9.81
CA PRO A 13 -12.47 -12.91 -8.52
C PRO A 13 -13.27 -11.63 -8.83
N ARG A 14 -14.47 -11.47 -8.24
CA ARG A 14 -15.29 -10.25 -8.40
C ARG A 14 -14.55 -9.09 -7.76
N LEU A 15 -13.60 -8.51 -8.46
CA LEU A 15 -12.76 -7.44 -7.97
C LEU A 15 -12.76 -6.34 -9.03
N PHE A 16 -13.25 -5.17 -8.59
CA PHE A 16 -13.20 -3.86 -9.24
C PHE A 16 -14.24 -3.56 -10.35
N THR A 17 -14.98 -2.47 -10.12
CA THR A 17 -15.56 -1.57 -11.14
C THR A 17 -14.51 -0.52 -11.49
N ASP A 18 -14.60 0.08 -12.69
CA ASP A 18 -13.56 0.85 -13.39
C ASP A 18 -13.09 2.18 -12.73
N GLU A 19 -13.41 2.47 -11.46
CA GLU A 19 -13.24 3.81 -10.86
C GLU A 19 -12.04 3.98 -9.89
N VAL A 20 -11.11 3.01 -9.78
CA VAL A 20 -10.17 2.98 -8.64
C VAL A 20 -8.71 3.35 -8.96
N PHE A 21 -8.33 3.65 -10.21
CA PHE A 21 -6.90 3.86 -10.51
C PHE A 21 -6.62 5.12 -11.34
N GLY A 22 -6.32 6.20 -10.64
CA GLY A 22 -5.51 7.32 -11.13
C GLY A 22 -4.39 7.59 -10.12
N ILE A 23 -3.19 7.88 -10.62
CA ILE A 23 -1.96 8.24 -9.86
C ILE A 23 -1.09 7.03 -9.42
N MET A 24 -0.61 6.26 -10.40
CA MET A 24 0.76 5.73 -10.35
C MET A 24 1.49 6.22 -11.59
N GLY A 25 2.13 7.40 -11.48
CA GLY A 25 2.76 8.02 -12.64
C GLY A 25 3.49 9.32 -12.30
N ALA A 26 4.48 9.26 -11.41
CA ALA A 26 5.63 10.16 -11.41
C ALA A 26 6.58 9.76 -10.27
N ARG A 27 7.75 9.21 -10.62
CA ARG A 27 8.91 9.30 -9.73
C ARG A 27 9.43 10.73 -9.86
N PRO A 28 9.42 11.57 -8.81
CA PRO A 28 10.13 12.84 -8.89
C PRO A 28 11.61 12.51 -9.09
N ALA A 29 12.22 13.12 -10.10
CA ALA A 29 13.67 13.15 -10.19
C ALA A 29 14.17 13.93 -8.96
N LEU A 30 14.66 13.22 -7.95
CA LEU A 30 15.33 13.82 -6.81
C LEU A 30 16.67 14.37 -7.29
N VAL A 31 16.66 15.66 -7.64
CA VAL A 31 17.87 16.47 -7.80
C VAL A 31 18.41 16.74 -6.38
N GLY A 32 19.57 16.17 -6.08
CA GLY A 32 20.30 16.40 -4.83
C GLY A 32 20.91 15.11 -4.31
N GLN A 33 22.23 14.99 -4.44
CA GLN A 33 23.02 14.04 -3.67
C GLN A 33 22.85 14.35 -2.18
N THR A 34 21.99 13.61 -1.49
CA THR A 34 22.12 13.47 -0.03
C THR A 34 23.13 12.37 0.23
N SER A 35 24.30 12.73 0.77
CA SER A 35 25.17 11.77 1.42
C SER A 35 24.43 11.22 2.64
N TRP A 36 23.84 10.04 2.51
CA TRP A 36 23.20 9.32 3.61
C TRP A 36 24.25 8.64 4.49
N ASP A 37 25.21 9.40 5.01
CA ASP A 37 26.19 8.94 6.01
C ASP A 37 25.84 9.53 7.38
N MET A 38 24.58 9.36 7.77
CA MET A 38 24.14 9.48 9.15
C MET A 38 23.65 8.11 9.55
N ALA A 39 24.46 7.38 10.31
CA ALA A 39 24.03 6.15 10.97
C ALA A 39 23.03 6.52 12.08
N LEU A 40 21.81 6.86 11.68
CA LEU A 40 20.71 7.13 12.59
C LEU A 40 20.39 5.83 13.34
N LYS A 41 20.40 5.91 14.66
CA LYS A 41 20.00 4.81 15.54
C LYS A 41 18.53 4.97 15.88
N THR A 42 17.86 3.86 16.16
CA THR A 42 16.48 3.91 16.67
C THR A 42 16.38 4.73 17.97
N SER A 43 17.44 4.75 18.77
CA SER A 43 17.55 5.55 20.00
C SER A 43 17.47 7.06 19.77
N ASP A 44 17.82 7.55 18.58
CA ASP A 44 17.81 8.99 18.28
C ASP A 44 16.37 9.54 18.17
N PHE A 45 15.38 8.65 18.15
CA PHE A 45 13.95 8.95 18.10
C PHE A 45 13.22 8.56 19.39
N ASP A 46 13.94 8.17 20.44
CA ASP A 46 13.35 7.81 21.73
C ASP A 46 12.93 9.05 22.53
N TYR A 47 11.77 8.97 23.17
CA TYR A 47 11.24 10.05 24.00
C TYR A 47 10.39 9.48 25.14
N ARG A 48 10.36 10.20 26.27
CA ARG A 48 9.53 9.81 27.41
C ARG A 48 8.06 10.02 27.06
N LEU A 49 7.32 8.91 26.92
CA LEU A 49 5.86 8.90 26.75
C LEU A 49 5.22 8.22 27.97
N PRO A 50 4.68 8.99 28.92
CA PRO A 50 3.86 8.43 30.00
C PRO A 50 2.66 7.65 29.45
N GLU A 51 2.38 6.47 30.00
CA GLU A 51 1.31 5.58 29.52
C GLU A 51 -0.07 6.23 29.57
N GLU A 52 -0.31 7.10 30.57
CA GLU A 52 -1.55 7.85 30.74
C GLU A 52 -1.82 8.86 29.61
N LEU A 53 -0.81 9.21 28.80
CA LEU A 53 -0.95 10.08 27.63
C LEU A 53 -1.23 9.31 26.33
N ILE A 54 -1.26 7.97 26.38
CA ILE A 54 -1.64 7.12 25.26
C ILE A 54 -3.16 6.96 25.28
N ALA A 55 -3.84 7.59 24.31
CA ALA A 55 -5.28 7.48 24.16
C ALA A 55 -5.71 6.02 23.96
N GLN A 56 -6.54 5.51 24.86
CA GLN A 56 -7.12 4.15 24.78
C GLN A 56 -8.39 4.12 23.91
N GLU A 57 -9.10 5.24 23.86
CA GLU A 57 -10.31 5.43 23.09
C GLU A 57 -10.28 6.78 22.36
N PRO A 58 -10.93 6.91 21.19
CA PRO A 58 -11.06 8.18 20.51
C PRO A 58 -12.00 9.12 21.29
N ILE A 59 -11.71 10.42 21.25
CA ILE A 59 -12.66 11.44 21.70
C ILE A 59 -13.89 11.50 20.77
N SER A 60 -15.04 11.86 21.33
CA SER A 60 -16.28 12.11 20.60
C SER A 60 -16.87 13.47 21.03
N PRO A 61 -17.14 14.40 20.10
CA PRO A 61 -16.93 14.32 18.64
C PRO A 61 -15.45 14.24 18.22
N ARG A 62 -15.17 13.58 17.08
CA ARG A 62 -13.79 13.28 16.65
C ARG A 62 -12.95 14.54 16.36
N ASP A 63 -13.60 15.59 15.89
CA ASP A 63 -12.99 16.87 15.53
C ASP A 63 -12.68 17.76 16.75
N GLU A 64 -13.05 17.33 17.96
CA GLU A 64 -12.61 17.95 19.22
C GLU A 64 -11.23 17.46 19.70
N SER A 65 -10.59 16.56 18.95
CA SER A 65 -9.20 16.18 19.21
C SER A 65 -8.24 17.37 19.09
N ARG A 66 -7.17 17.36 19.90
CA ARG A 66 -6.13 18.39 19.86
C ARG A 66 -5.33 18.27 18.56
N LEU A 67 -4.99 19.41 17.96
CA LEU A 67 -4.16 19.54 16.76
C LEU A 67 -2.91 20.37 17.12
N LEU A 68 -1.73 19.77 17.00
CA LEU A 68 -0.44 20.47 17.09
C LEU A 68 -0.04 20.94 15.68
N VAL A 69 0.17 22.24 15.52
CA VAL A 69 0.64 22.85 14.27
C VAL A 69 2.10 23.24 14.45
N LEU A 70 2.99 22.66 13.64
CA LEU A 70 4.41 22.98 13.64
C LEU A 70 4.77 23.75 12.36
N ASP A 71 5.23 24.98 12.50
CA ASP A 71 5.88 25.70 11.41
C ASP A 71 7.31 25.20 11.25
N ARG A 72 7.56 24.43 10.18
CA ARG A 72 8.88 23.85 9.89
C ARG A 72 9.98 24.88 9.65
N SER A 73 9.64 26.09 9.20
CA SER A 73 10.62 27.13 8.88
C SER A 73 11.08 27.89 10.11
N THR A 74 10.19 28.09 11.08
CA THR A 74 10.48 28.86 12.30
C THR A 74 10.63 28.01 13.56
N GLY A 75 10.23 26.73 13.50
CA GLY A 75 10.15 25.83 14.65
C GLY A 75 9.02 26.17 15.63
N ARG A 76 8.13 27.12 15.30
CA ARG A 76 7.04 27.54 16.18
C ARG A 76 5.94 26.50 16.24
N CYS A 77 5.46 26.23 17.45
CA CYS A 77 4.32 25.36 17.71
C CYS A 77 3.05 26.18 18.03
N GLY A 78 1.92 25.79 17.44
CA GLY A 78 0.58 26.26 17.76
C GLY A 78 -0.29 25.12 18.25
N HIS A 79 -1.18 25.40 19.20
CA HIS A 79 -2.13 24.44 19.75
C HIS A 79 -3.55 24.80 19.31
N HIS A 80 -4.22 23.88 18.64
CA HIS A 80 -5.55 24.06 18.06
C HIS A 80 -6.44 22.84 18.34
N LEU A 81 -7.69 22.89 17.89
CA LEU A 81 -8.55 21.71 17.77
C LEU A 81 -8.63 21.27 16.31
N PHE A 82 -8.91 20.00 16.07
CA PHE A 82 -8.97 19.46 14.70
C PHE A 82 -10.06 20.15 13.86
N LYS A 83 -11.17 20.58 14.47
CA LYS A 83 -12.20 21.39 13.81
C LYS A 83 -11.71 22.74 13.27
N ASP A 84 -10.57 23.24 13.72
CA ASP A 84 -9.95 24.46 13.18
C ASP A 84 -9.16 24.21 11.89
N LEU A 85 -8.92 22.94 11.50
CA LEU A 85 -8.11 22.58 10.33
C LEU A 85 -8.50 23.35 9.04
N PRO A 86 -9.79 23.54 8.69
CA PRO A 86 -10.16 24.30 7.49
C PRO A 86 -9.63 25.73 7.47
N ARG A 87 -9.43 26.36 8.64
CA ARG A 87 -8.88 27.73 8.75
C ARG A 87 -7.36 27.78 8.57
N LEU A 88 -6.68 26.65 8.72
CA LEU A 88 -5.23 26.53 8.59
C LEU A 88 -4.81 26.25 7.13
N LEU A 89 -5.74 25.79 6.30
CA LEU A 89 -5.52 25.52 4.88
C LEU A 89 -5.70 26.80 4.05
N ARG A 90 -4.99 26.86 2.93
CA ARG A 90 -5.14 27.93 1.94
C ARG A 90 -6.00 27.46 0.79
N ALA A 91 -6.66 28.40 0.13
CA ALA A 91 -7.36 28.11 -1.12
C ALA A 91 -6.35 27.57 -2.15
N GLY A 92 -6.69 26.42 -2.75
CA GLY A 92 -5.82 25.70 -3.68
C GLY A 92 -5.02 24.55 -3.07
N ASP A 93 -5.03 24.38 -1.75
CA ASP A 93 -4.43 23.20 -1.11
C ASP A 93 -5.21 21.92 -1.48
N LEU A 94 -4.47 20.81 -1.70
CA LEU A 94 -5.04 19.50 -1.99
C LEU A 94 -4.95 18.60 -0.74
N MET A 95 -6.11 18.17 -0.24
CA MET A 95 -6.18 17.18 0.82
C MET A 95 -6.25 15.77 0.21
N VAL A 96 -5.17 15.02 0.34
CA VAL A 96 -5.12 13.61 -0.10
C VAL A 96 -5.50 12.72 1.08
N LEU A 97 -6.69 12.12 1.01
CA LEU A 97 -7.18 11.19 2.02
C LEU A 97 -6.87 9.75 1.59
N ASN A 98 -6.44 8.93 2.56
CA ASN A 98 -6.27 7.50 2.35
C ASN A 98 -7.59 6.77 2.64
N ASP A 99 -8.31 6.34 1.61
CA ASP A 99 -9.46 5.45 1.71
C ASP A 99 -8.99 3.99 1.59
N THR A 100 -8.86 3.29 2.73
CA THR A 100 -8.39 1.90 2.74
C THR A 100 -9.54 0.91 2.55
N ARG A 101 -9.46 0.07 1.52
CA ARG A 101 -10.38 -1.06 1.32
C ARG A 101 -9.64 -2.38 1.44
N VAL A 102 -10.16 -3.30 2.26
CA VAL A 102 -9.64 -4.67 2.34
C VAL A 102 -10.24 -5.47 1.20
N ILE A 103 -9.39 -5.92 0.29
CA ILE A 103 -9.80 -6.69 -0.88
C ILE A 103 -9.24 -8.10 -0.73
N PRO A 104 -10.08 -9.16 -0.80
CA PRO A 104 -9.61 -10.55 -0.78
C PRO A 104 -8.93 -10.88 -2.12
N ALA A 105 -7.71 -10.40 -2.27
CA ALA A 105 -6.89 -10.50 -3.47
C ALA A 105 -5.75 -11.53 -3.34
N ARG A 106 -5.65 -12.19 -2.18
CA ARG A 106 -4.61 -13.21 -1.92
C ARG A 106 -5.00 -14.54 -2.55
N PHE A 107 -4.02 -15.20 -3.17
CA PHE A 107 -4.17 -16.52 -3.77
C PHE A 107 -2.87 -17.32 -3.60
N GLU A 108 -2.95 -18.62 -3.87
CA GLU A 108 -1.81 -19.51 -3.76
C GLU A 108 -1.47 -20.16 -5.10
N LEU A 109 -0.18 -20.23 -5.37
CA LEU A 109 0.41 -20.90 -6.51
C LEU A 109 1.29 -22.05 -6.03
N ARG A 110 1.39 -23.09 -6.85
CA ARG A 110 2.32 -24.20 -6.67
C ARG A 110 3.17 -24.38 -7.92
N ARG A 111 4.47 -24.46 -7.72
CA ARG A 111 5.39 -24.94 -8.75
C ARG A 111 5.12 -26.39 -9.05
N LEU A 112 5.50 -26.85 -10.25
CA LEU A 112 5.54 -28.27 -10.58
C LEU A 112 6.42 -29.07 -9.61
N THR A 113 7.47 -28.45 -9.08
CA THR A 113 8.36 -29.04 -8.05
C THR A 113 7.75 -29.11 -6.65
N GLY A 114 6.52 -28.62 -6.45
CA GLY A 114 5.81 -28.63 -5.17
C GLY A 114 6.02 -27.38 -4.30
N GLY A 115 6.92 -26.47 -4.68
CA GLY A 115 7.16 -25.22 -3.96
C GLY A 115 5.92 -24.31 -3.93
N ARG A 116 5.54 -23.82 -2.73
CA ARG A 116 4.41 -22.91 -2.52
C ARG A 116 4.84 -21.46 -2.75
N ILE A 117 4.01 -20.72 -3.48
CA ILE A 117 4.16 -19.28 -3.72
C ILE A 117 2.84 -18.62 -3.35
N GLU A 118 2.91 -17.51 -2.63
CA GLU A 118 1.74 -16.71 -2.31
C GLU A 118 1.67 -15.52 -3.27
N GLY A 119 0.49 -15.23 -3.80
CA GLY A 119 0.24 -14.11 -4.69
C GLY A 119 -0.80 -13.15 -4.13
N LEU A 120 -0.66 -11.88 -4.49
CA LEU A 120 -1.64 -10.82 -4.25
C LEU A 120 -1.95 -10.12 -5.57
N PHE A 121 -3.22 -10.16 -6.00
CA PHE A 121 -3.68 -9.39 -7.15
C PHE A 121 -3.58 -7.89 -6.86
N LEU A 122 -2.95 -7.14 -7.75
CA LEU A 122 -2.85 -5.68 -7.68
C LEU A 122 -3.82 -5.03 -8.67
N ARG A 123 -3.73 -5.43 -9.94
CA ARG A 123 -4.51 -4.84 -11.03
C ARG A 123 -4.65 -5.80 -12.21
N GLU A 124 -5.82 -5.84 -12.84
CA GLU A 124 -6.00 -6.50 -14.14
C GLU A 124 -5.55 -5.54 -15.24
N GLU A 125 -4.55 -5.93 -16.03
CA GLU A 125 -4.07 -5.11 -17.16
C GLU A 125 -4.88 -5.37 -18.43
N SER A 126 -5.36 -6.60 -18.59
CA SER A 126 -6.28 -7.05 -19.63
C SER A 126 -6.93 -8.36 -19.15
N PRO A 127 -8.05 -8.82 -19.76
CA PRO A 127 -8.70 -10.05 -19.33
C PRO A 127 -7.73 -11.23 -19.19
N GLY A 128 -7.60 -11.76 -17.97
CA GLY A 128 -6.71 -12.90 -17.66
C GLY A 128 -5.23 -12.55 -17.51
N ARG A 129 -4.85 -11.27 -17.60
CA ARG A 129 -3.49 -10.76 -17.39
C ARG A 129 -3.46 -9.84 -16.18
N TRP A 130 -2.79 -10.28 -15.12
CA TRP A 130 -2.80 -9.60 -13.84
C TRP A 130 -1.41 -9.18 -13.41
N GLU A 131 -1.30 -7.93 -12.98
CA GLU A 131 -0.18 -7.49 -12.16
C GLU A 131 -0.36 -8.02 -10.74
N VAL A 132 0.66 -8.74 -10.26
CA VAL A 132 0.62 -9.39 -8.94
C VAL A 132 1.90 -9.12 -8.16
N MET A 133 1.80 -9.15 -6.83
CA MET A 133 2.93 -9.27 -5.93
C MET A 133 3.06 -10.71 -5.47
N LEU A 134 4.25 -11.32 -5.62
CA LEU A 134 4.50 -12.68 -5.16
C LEU A 134 5.45 -12.72 -3.96
N LYS A 135 5.14 -13.59 -3.00
CA LYS A 135 5.97 -13.93 -1.85
C LYS A 135 6.40 -15.39 -1.95
N GLY A 136 7.69 -15.66 -1.70
CA GLY A 136 8.27 -17.00 -1.89
C GLY A 136 8.64 -17.32 -3.35
N ALA A 137 8.61 -16.33 -4.25
CA ALA A 137 8.94 -16.49 -5.67
C ALA A 137 10.46 -16.50 -5.96
N GLY A 138 11.31 -16.73 -4.96
CA GLY A 138 12.76 -16.78 -5.16
C GLY A 138 13.13 -17.83 -6.23
N ARG A 139 13.84 -17.42 -7.29
CA ARG A 139 14.18 -18.24 -8.48
C ARG A 139 13.01 -18.55 -9.44
N CYS A 140 11.89 -17.84 -9.37
CA CYS A 140 10.90 -17.90 -10.44
C CYS A 140 11.48 -17.32 -11.73
N LYS A 141 11.19 -17.95 -12.88
CA LYS A 141 11.62 -17.47 -14.20
C LYS A 141 10.42 -16.99 -15.02
N ALA A 142 10.67 -16.01 -15.90
CA ALA A 142 9.72 -15.70 -16.96
C ALA A 142 9.46 -16.97 -17.79
N GLY A 143 8.21 -17.18 -18.17
CA GLY A 143 7.70 -18.39 -18.82
C GLY A 143 7.45 -19.58 -17.89
N GLU A 144 7.73 -19.49 -16.58
CA GLU A 144 7.44 -20.60 -15.66
C GLU A 144 5.93 -20.75 -15.45
N GLU A 145 5.42 -21.95 -15.75
CA GLU A 145 4.04 -22.33 -15.47
C GLU A 145 3.86 -22.77 -14.00
N LEU A 146 2.81 -22.25 -13.39
CA LEU A 146 2.43 -22.49 -12.01
C LEU A 146 0.98 -22.97 -11.94
N SER A 147 0.70 -23.89 -11.01
CA SER A 147 -0.67 -24.33 -10.72
C SER A 147 -1.33 -23.36 -9.76
N VAL A 148 -2.57 -22.96 -10.03
CA VAL A 148 -3.37 -22.13 -9.12
C VAL A 148 -4.09 -23.04 -8.12
N CYS A 149 -3.81 -22.89 -6.82
CA CYS A 149 -4.49 -23.65 -5.77
C CYS A 149 -5.99 -23.29 -5.76
N GLY A 150 -6.86 -24.30 -5.71
CA GLY A 150 -8.31 -24.11 -5.76
C GLY A 150 -8.90 -23.93 -7.17
N ALA A 151 -8.06 -23.87 -8.20
CA ALA A 151 -8.47 -23.83 -9.61
C ALA A 151 -7.64 -24.84 -10.44
N PRO A 152 -7.92 -26.15 -10.34
CA PRO A 152 -7.04 -27.21 -10.87
C PRO A 152 -6.87 -27.20 -12.40
N ARG A 153 -7.79 -26.57 -13.14
CA ARG A 153 -7.72 -26.39 -14.59
C ARG A 153 -7.07 -25.08 -15.03
N THR A 154 -6.72 -24.20 -14.09
CA THR A 154 -6.07 -22.92 -14.39
C THR A 154 -4.57 -23.08 -14.24
N ARG A 155 -3.84 -22.58 -15.22
CA ARG A 155 -2.38 -22.41 -15.17
C ARG A 155 -2.06 -20.93 -15.18
N ALA A 156 -1.03 -20.56 -14.46
CA ALA A 156 -0.50 -19.20 -14.38
C ALA A 156 0.91 -19.19 -14.93
N THR A 157 1.18 -18.39 -15.94
CA THR A 157 2.51 -18.21 -16.53
C THR A 157 3.06 -16.86 -16.11
N LEU A 158 4.28 -16.86 -15.55
CA LEU A 158 4.97 -15.62 -15.20
C LEU A 158 5.49 -14.95 -16.47
N ALA A 159 5.16 -13.68 -16.67
CA ALA A 159 5.75 -12.83 -17.70
C ALA A 159 6.93 -12.03 -17.16
#